data_AF-A0A957CRG5-F1
#
_entry.id   AF-A0A957CRG5-F1
#
_cell.length_a   1.000
_cell.length_b   1.000
_cell.length_c   1.000
_cell.angle_alpha   90.00
_cell.angle_beta   90.00
_cell.angle_gamma   90.00
#
_symmetry.space_group_name_H-M   'P 1'
#
loop_
_entity.id
_entity.type
_entity.pdbx_description
1 polymer ?
#
loop_
_entity_poly.entity_id
_entity_poly.type
_entity_poly.pdbx_seq_one_letter_code
_entity_poly.pdbx_strand_id
1 'polypeptide(L)' 'MTGEIMLATIISRIRRNHGLEHATIHVLSEKHRNFSAQGNSDHGGFNLNIYGDITKDEVFDAVKEAYQRMKAG' A
#
# COMPACT_ATOMS: atom_id res chain seq x y z
N MET A 1 6.36 -29.25 -9.61
CA MET A 1 5.59 -28.00 -9.36
C MET A 1 6.41 -26.87 -9.91
N THR A 2 6.00 -26.40 -11.09
CA THR A 2 6.85 -25.84 -12.15
C THR A 2 6.86 -24.31 -12.11
N GLY A 3 7.94 -23.67 -12.55
CA GLY A 3 8.23 -22.23 -12.33
C GLY A 3 7.12 -21.22 -12.69
N GLU A 4 6.17 -21.59 -13.56
CA GLU A 4 4.99 -20.76 -13.87
C GLU A 4 4.09 -20.47 -12.65
N ILE A 5 3.87 -21.46 -11.78
CA ILE A 5 3.05 -21.28 -10.56
C ILE A 5 3.74 -20.29 -9.61
N MET A 6 5.07 -20.32 -9.55
CA MET A 6 5.86 -19.41 -8.74
C MET A 6 5.78 -17.98 -9.27
N LEU A 7 5.91 -17.78 -10.59
CA LEU A 7 5.77 -16.46 -11.21
C LEU A 7 4.37 -15.87 -11.01
N ALA A 8 3.31 -16.66 -11.23
CA ALA A 8 1.93 -16.22 -11.02
C ALA A 8 1.69 -15.79 -9.55
N THR A 9 2.28 -16.52 -8.60
CA THR A 9 2.20 -16.18 -7.17
C THR A 9 2.92 -14.87 -6.86
N ILE A 10 4.11 -14.63 -7.44
CA ILE A 10 4.86 -13.39 -7.27
C ILE A 10 4.08 -12.20 -7.82
N ILE A 11 3.56 -12.30 -9.05
CA ILE A 11 2.75 -11.23 -9.69
C ILE A 11 1.51 -10.93 -8.84
N SER A 12 0.82 -11.97 -8.35
CA SER A 12 -0.33 -11.81 -7.46
C SER A 12 0.01 -11.08 -6.16
N ARG A 13 1.19 -11.32 -5.57
CA ARG A 13 1.67 -10.58 -4.39
C ARG A 13 1.94 -9.11 -4.71
N ILE A 14 2.68 -8.83 -5.78
CA ILE A 14 2.99 -7.46 -6.23
C ILE A 14 1.70 -6.66 -6.42
N ARG A 15 0.71 -7.22 -7.13
CA ARG A 15 -0.57 -6.54 -7.38
C ARG A 15 -1.33 -6.22 -6.10
N ARG A 16 -1.35 -7.13 -5.12
CA ARG A 16 -2.02 -6.91 -3.82
C ARG A 16 -1.30 -5.85 -3.00
N ASN A 17 0.02 -5.88 -2.98
CA ASN A 17 0.83 -4.90 -2.27
C ASN A 17 0.66 -3.49 -2.88
N HIS A 18 0.67 -3.39 -4.22
CA HIS A 18 0.42 -2.14 -4.94
C HIS A 18 -1.00 -1.60 -4.72
N GLY A 19 -2.01 -2.47 -4.68
CA GLY A 19 -3.37 -2.07 -4.31
C GLY A 19 -3.44 -1.48 -2.89
N LEU A 20 -2.77 -2.13 -1.93
CA LEU A 20 -2.73 -1.65 -0.53
C LEU A 20 -1.93 -0.34 -0.39
N GLU A 21 -0.85 -0.18 -1.15
CA GLU A 21 -0.08 1.07 -1.24
C GLU A 21 -0.98 2.23 -1.67
N HIS A 22 -1.69 2.09 -2.79
CA HIS A 22 -2.58 3.13 -3.28
C HIS A 22 -3.75 3.41 -2.34
N ALA A 23 -4.33 2.38 -1.74
CA ALA A 23 -5.39 2.56 -0.75
C ALA A 23 -4.87 3.30 0.50
N THR A 24 -3.63 3.04 0.93
CA THR A 24 -2.99 3.76 2.05
C THR A 24 -2.76 5.22 1.71
N ILE A 25 -2.20 5.51 0.53
CA ILE A 25 -2.02 6.88 0.01
C ILE A 25 -3.36 7.62 -0.04
N HIS A 26 -4.42 6.94 -0.47
CA HIS A 26 -5.76 7.53 -0.53
C HIS A 26 -6.27 7.92 0.87
N VAL A 27 -6.19 7.02 1.86
CA VAL A 27 -6.60 7.32 3.24
C VAL A 27 -5.77 8.48 3.83
N LEU A 28 -4.46 8.51 3.59
CA LEU A 28 -3.62 9.63 4.01
C LEU A 28 -4.03 10.95 3.34
N SER A 29 -4.38 10.91 2.05
CA SER A 29 -4.84 12.09 1.30
C SER A 29 -6.16 12.66 1.81
N GLU A 30 -7.04 11.82 2.39
CA GLU A 30 -8.29 12.25 3.03
C GLU A 30 -8.01 12.97 4.36
N LYS A 31 -6.99 12.52 5.11
CA LYS A 31 -6.66 13.02 6.45
C LYS A 31 -5.75 14.24 6.44
N HIS A 32 -4.88 14.38 5.44
CA HIS A 32 -3.86 15.43 5.39
C HIS A 32 -4.06 16.34 4.18
N ARG A 33 -4.25 17.64 4.43
CA ARG A 33 -4.28 18.65 3.36
C ARG A 33 -2.92 18.76 2.69
N ASN A 34 -2.93 18.94 1.37
CA ASN A 34 -1.72 19.04 0.52
C ASN A 34 -0.79 17.82 0.63
N PHE A 35 -1.35 16.64 0.91
CA PHE A 35 -0.60 15.40 0.95
C PHE A 35 0.05 15.05 -0.39
N SER A 36 1.31 14.61 -0.33
CA SER A 36 2.01 14.05 -1.46
C SER A 36 2.91 12.91 -0.98
N ALA A 37 2.93 11.83 -1.75
CA ALA A 37 3.84 10.71 -1.53
C ALA A 37 4.16 10.02 -2.85
N GLN A 38 5.31 9.36 -2.90
CA GLN A 38 5.66 8.41 -3.94
C GLN A 38 5.68 7.00 -3.33
N GLY A 39 4.96 6.07 -3.97
CA GLY A 39 4.95 4.67 -3.58
C GLY A 39 5.80 3.79 -4.50
N ASN A 40 6.34 2.71 -3.95
CA ASN A 40 6.94 1.63 -4.71
C ASN A 40 6.62 0.27 -4.07
N SER A 41 6.12 -0.67 -4.86
CA SER A 41 5.65 -1.98 -4.41
C SER A 41 6.41 -3.12 -5.07
N ASP A 42 6.67 -4.17 -4.31
CA ASP A 42 7.25 -5.42 -4.78
C ASP A 42 6.50 -6.63 -4.19
N HIS A 43 7.08 -7.83 -4.28
CA HIS A 43 6.45 -9.05 -3.77
C HIS A 43 6.52 -9.20 -2.24
N GLY A 44 7.38 -8.41 -1.58
CA GLY A 44 7.60 -8.39 -0.13
C GLY A 44 6.75 -7.34 0.59
N GLY A 45 6.37 -6.26 -0.09
CA GLY A 45 5.51 -5.23 0.46
C GLY A 45 5.47 -3.98 -0.40
N PHE A 46 5.41 -2.82 0.25
CA PHE A 46 5.54 -1.53 -0.38
C PHE A 46 6.28 -0.54 0.53
N ASN A 47 6.85 0.50 -0.08
CA ASN A 47 7.50 1.61 0.60
C ASN A 47 6.81 2.91 0.19
N LEU A 48 6.68 3.85 1.13
CA LEU A 48 6.16 5.20 0.88
C LEU A 48 7.24 6.24 1.18
N ASN A 49 7.58 7.04 0.19
CA ASN A 49 8.31 8.29 0.37
C ASN A 49 7.29 9.40 0.59
N ILE A 50 7.07 9.77 1.85
CA ILE A 50 6.05 10.75 2.25
C ILE A 50 6.69 12.13 2.36
N TYR A 51 6.01 13.14 1.80
CA TYR A 51 6.43 14.53 1.89
C TYR A 51 5.52 15.28 2.87
N GLY A 52 6.11 15.83 3.93
CA GLY A 52 5.40 16.59 4.96
C GLY A 52 5.57 16.01 6.36
N ASP A 53 4.85 16.60 7.32
CA ASP A 53 4.86 16.17 8.71
C ASP A 53 3.75 15.13 8.94
N ILE A 54 4.09 13.88 8.64
CA ILE A 54 3.21 12.72 8.85
C ILE A 54 4.00 11.71 9.68
N THR A 55 3.42 11.33 10.80
CA THR A 55 4.04 10.40 11.75
C THR A 55 3.91 8.96 11.27
N LYS A 56 4.77 8.08 11.81
CA LYS A 56 4.70 6.65 11.51
C LYS A 56 3.37 6.02 11.96
N ASP A 57 2.80 6.51 13.06
CA ASP A 57 1.54 5.99 13.60
C ASP A 57 0.36 6.36 12.69
N GLU A 58 0.34 7.58 12.14
CA GLU A 58 -0.66 7.99 11.14
C GLU A 58 -0.59 7.13 9.87
N VAL A 59 0.63 6.82 9.41
CA VAL A 59 0.82 5.87 8.30
C VAL A 59 0.29 4.49 8.66
N PHE A 60 0.64 3.98 9.84
CA PHE A 60 0.21 2.66 10.29
C PHE A 60 -1.32 2.54 10.39
N ASP A 61 -1.99 3.56 10.92
CA ASP A 61 -3.44 3.62 10.99
C ASP A 61 -4.08 3.73 9.61
N ALA A 62 -3.47 4.49 8.69
CA ALA A 62 -3.92 4.54 7.30
C ALA A 62 -3.79 3.18 6.59
N VAL A 63 -2.70 2.43 6.82
CA VAL A 63 -2.51 1.08 6.26
C VAL A 63 -3.58 0.12 6.79
N LYS A 64 -3.84 0.15 8.11
CA LYS A 64 -4.88 -0.68 8.71
C LYS A 64 -6.25 -0.38 8.11
N GLU A 65 -6.59 0.90 8.04
CA GLU A 65 -7.87 1.34 7.50
C GLU A 65 -8.02 0.96 6.02
N ALA A 66 -7.00 1.23 5.21
CA ALA A 66 -6.95 0.83 3.81
C ALA A 66 -7.15 -0.68 3.64
N TYR A 67 -6.46 -1.49 4.46
CA TYR A 67 -6.59 -2.95 4.43
C TYR A 67 -8.02 -3.42 4.78
N GLN A 68 -8.64 -2.81 5.80
CA GLN A 68 -10.02 -3.14 6.16
C GLN A 68 -11.01 -2.73 5.06
N ARG A 69 -10.87 -1.53 4.48
CA ARG A 69 -11.71 -1.06 3.36
C ARG A 69 -11.59 -2.01 2.15
N MET A 70 -10.36 -2.38 1.75
CA MET A 70 -10.15 -3.34 0.65
C MET A 70 -10.74 -4.74 0.91
N LYS A 71 -10.79 -5.17 2.17
CA LYS A 71 -11.39 -6.46 2.57
C LYS A 71 -12.91 -6.43 2.53
N ALA A 72 -13.53 -5.27 2.70
CA ALA A 72 -14.97 -5.09 2.70
C ALA A 72 -15.59 -5.07 1.29
N GLY A 73 -14.78 -4.87 0.25
CA GLY A 73 -15.26 -4.68 -1.13
C GLY A 73 -15.68 -3.24 -1.42
#